data_AF-A0A0W1A022-F1
#
_entry.id   AF-A0A0W1A022-F1
#
_cell.length_a   1.000
_cell.length_b   1.000
_cell.length_c   1.000
_cell.angle_alpha   90.00
_cell.angle_beta   90.00
_cell.angle_gamma   90.00
#
_symmetry.space_group_name_H-M   'P 1'
#
loop_
_entity.id
_entity.type
_entity.pdbx_description
1 polymer ?
#
loop_
_entity_poly.entity_id
_entity_poly.type
_entity_poly.pdbx_seq_one_letter_code
_entity_poly.pdbx_strand_id
1 'polypeptide(L)'
;MGKIVYLLDDRNKTLYDEDSVPKHMKTREPDAATLLRLLENRLNLLGVTNIDWLYCAITIEPIRNPVFYPNKEGITVLYEKSKLNEWLNKKGGIGLDPTALSQKAKLTDYLVPTSEQLLDFVVKSSSIAREFFVDQYHDFKPEETQSVKEPLLPNSDLEKRSSHVERITPKRSRAALLFRSIFCCISPNSEQTKEKEPHAHPRPNYFPQ
;
A
#
# COMPACT_ATOMS: atom_id res chain seq x y z
N MET A 1 -9.91 6.82 -18.96
CA MET A 1 -9.18 6.68 -17.69
C MET A 1 -8.35 7.93 -17.55
N GLY A 2 -8.66 8.75 -16.53
CA GLY A 2 -7.94 9.98 -16.26
C GLY A 2 -6.51 9.70 -15.78
N LYS A 3 -5.61 10.66 -15.91
CA LYS A 3 -4.27 10.55 -15.33
C LYS A 3 -4.28 11.13 -13.93
N ILE A 4 -3.48 10.56 -13.04
CA ILE A 4 -3.26 11.11 -11.71
C ILE A 4 -2.06 12.05 -11.77
N VAL A 5 -2.22 13.27 -11.26
CA VAL A 5 -1.16 14.29 -11.25
C VAL A 5 -1.05 14.95 -9.89
N TYR A 6 0.08 15.59 -9.62
CA TYR A 6 0.17 16.59 -8.54
C TYR A 6 0.59 17.93 -9.12
N LEU A 7 0.20 19.01 -8.43
CA LEU A 7 0.61 20.37 -8.78
C LEU A 7 2.07 20.60 -8.40
N LEU A 8 2.87 21.17 -9.32
CA LEU A 8 4.29 21.42 -9.05
C LEU A 8 4.53 22.38 -7.89
N ASP A 9 3.62 23.32 -7.67
CA ASP A 9 3.71 24.32 -6.61
C ASP A 9 3.04 23.85 -5.30
N ASP A 10 2.37 22.69 -5.30
CA ASP A 10 1.80 22.09 -4.08
C ASP A 10 2.88 21.37 -3.27
N ARG A 11 3.20 21.94 -2.10
CA ARG A 11 4.17 21.38 -1.15
C ARG A 11 3.77 20.01 -0.63
N ASN A 12 2.47 19.77 -0.48
CA ASN A 12 1.94 18.50 0.03
C ASN A 12 1.88 17.44 -1.08
N LYS A 13 2.01 17.86 -2.35
CA LYS A 13 1.92 17.01 -3.54
C LYS A 13 0.65 16.16 -3.51
N THR A 14 -0.47 16.81 -3.23
CA THR A 14 -1.79 16.21 -3.28
C THR A 14 -2.02 15.66 -4.68
N LEU A 15 -2.60 14.46 -4.75
CA LEU A 15 -2.90 13.81 -6.01
C LEU A 15 -4.28 14.28 -6.48
N TYR A 16 -4.37 14.62 -7.74
CA TYR A 16 -5.59 15.08 -8.41
C TYR A 16 -5.85 14.25 -9.66
N ASP A 17 -7.12 14.15 -10.04
CA ASP A 17 -7.47 13.74 -11.40
C ASP A 17 -7.09 14.89 -12.37
N GLU A 18 -6.28 14.61 -13.39
CA GLU A 18 -5.81 15.58 -14.39
C GLU A 18 -6.98 16.34 -15.01
N ASP A 19 -8.11 15.66 -15.25
CA ASP A 19 -9.30 16.25 -15.87
C ASP A 19 -9.97 17.31 -14.98
N SER A 20 -9.73 17.26 -13.67
CA SER A 20 -10.24 18.26 -12.72
C SER A 20 -9.37 19.51 -12.63
N VAL A 21 -8.08 19.42 -13.01
CA VAL A 21 -7.12 20.49 -12.82
C VAL A 21 -7.24 21.54 -13.95
N PRO A 22 -7.31 22.85 -13.63
CA PRO A 22 -7.31 23.89 -14.65
C PRO A 22 -6.05 23.85 -15.53
N LYS A 23 -6.22 23.92 -16.86
CA LYS A 23 -5.16 23.80 -17.87
C LYS A 23 -3.97 24.76 -17.72
N HIS A 24 -4.16 25.88 -17.00
CA HIS A 24 -3.11 26.88 -16.78
C HIS A 24 -2.18 26.53 -15.62
N MET A 25 -2.55 25.54 -14.79
CA MET A 25 -1.72 25.08 -13.68
C MET A 25 -0.65 24.10 -14.15
N LYS A 26 0.52 24.15 -13.51
CA LYS A 26 1.61 23.24 -13.82
C LYS A 26 1.44 21.95 -13.03
N THR A 27 1.20 20.86 -13.75
CA THR A 27 1.04 19.51 -13.20
C THR A 27 2.20 18.61 -13.55
N ARG A 28 2.37 17.54 -12.79
CA ARG A 28 3.29 16.45 -13.11
C ARG A 28 2.69 15.10 -12.72
N GLU A 29 2.79 14.14 -13.62
CA GLU A 29 2.50 12.74 -13.30
C GLU A 29 3.62 12.19 -12.37
N PRO A 30 3.27 11.58 -11.22
CA PRO A 30 4.25 10.94 -10.37
C PRO A 30 4.80 9.68 -11.04
N ASP A 31 6.12 9.47 -10.97
CA ASP A 31 6.65 8.15 -11.23
C ASP A 31 6.17 7.15 -10.17
N ALA A 32 6.26 5.86 -10.48
CA ALA A 32 5.71 4.80 -9.65
C ALA A 32 6.24 4.83 -8.19
N ALA A 33 7.52 5.14 -7.99
CA ALA A 33 8.11 5.25 -6.64
C ALA A 33 7.61 6.48 -5.88
N THR A 34 7.50 7.61 -6.57
CA THR A 34 6.93 8.84 -6.01
C THR A 34 5.48 8.62 -5.61
N LEU A 35 4.69 7.95 -6.47
CA LEU A 35 3.29 7.65 -6.20
C LEU A 35 3.15 6.75 -4.98
N LEU A 36 3.93 5.66 -4.88
CA LEU A 36 3.93 4.77 -3.71
C LEU A 36 4.17 5.56 -2.41
N ARG A 37 5.16 6.46 -2.40
CA ARG A 37 5.46 7.30 -1.22
C ARG A 37 4.32 8.27 -0.89
N LEU A 38 3.67 8.86 -1.89
CA LEU A 38 2.53 9.77 -1.66
C LEU A 38 1.33 9.00 -1.08
N LEU A 39 1.06 7.79 -1.60
CA LEU A 39 0.00 6.92 -1.09
C LEU A 39 0.30 6.42 0.33
N GLU A 40 1.55 6.03 0.61
CA GLU A 40 2.02 5.68 1.97
C GLU A 40 1.79 6.84 2.95
N ASN A 41 2.21 8.06 2.60
CA ASN A 41 1.99 9.24 3.43
C ASN A 41 0.49 9.46 3.69
N ARG A 42 -0.35 9.28 2.66
CA ARG A 42 -1.80 9.45 2.80
C ARG A 42 -2.41 8.37 3.70
N LEU A 43 -2.01 7.11 3.56
CA LEU A 43 -2.43 6.02 4.44
C LEU A 43 -2.04 6.28 5.90
N ASN A 44 -0.83 6.79 6.14
CA ASN A 44 -0.37 7.17 7.47
C ASN A 44 -1.22 8.30 8.07
N LEU A 45 -1.59 9.31 7.27
CA LEU A 45 -2.51 10.37 7.70
C LEU A 45 -3.92 9.84 8.03
N LEU A 46 -4.36 8.79 7.34
CA LEU A 46 -5.63 8.10 7.60
C LEU A 46 -5.52 7.09 8.76
N GLY A 47 -4.35 6.94 9.38
CA GLY A 47 -4.13 6.04 10.52
C GLY A 47 -4.03 4.55 10.16
N VAL A 48 -3.77 4.22 8.89
CA VAL A 48 -3.58 2.82 8.47
C VAL A 48 -2.18 2.37 8.85
N THR A 49 -2.09 1.41 9.78
CA THR A 49 -0.80 0.96 10.33
C THR A 49 -0.25 -0.30 9.68
N ASN A 50 -1.09 -1.13 9.07
CA ASN A 50 -0.66 -2.35 8.39
C ASN A 50 -0.52 -2.09 6.89
N ILE A 51 0.65 -1.60 6.50
CA ILE A 51 0.98 -1.19 5.13
C ILE A 51 2.18 -1.96 4.55
N ASP A 52 2.59 -3.08 5.15
CA ASP A 52 3.75 -3.86 4.71
C ASP A 52 3.66 -4.30 3.23
N TRP A 53 2.44 -4.43 2.70
CA TRP A 53 2.14 -4.74 1.31
C TRP A 53 2.52 -3.64 0.30
N LEU A 54 2.83 -2.42 0.76
CA LEU A 54 3.41 -1.35 -0.06
C LEU A 54 4.93 -1.45 -0.24
N TYR A 55 5.59 -2.31 0.53
CA TYR A 55 7.03 -2.46 0.53
C TYR A 55 7.46 -3.66 -0.30
N CYS A 56 8.76 -3.72 -0.62
CA CYS A 56 9.32 -4.83 -1.38
C CYS A 56 9.12 -6.15 -0.64
N ALA A 57 8.41 -7.12 -1.22
CA ALA A 57 8.14 -8.39 -0.54
C ALA A 57 9.40 -9.22 -0.24
N ILE A 58 10.54 -8.94 -0.88
CA ILE A 58 11.82 -9.62 -0.64
C ILE A 58 12.59 -8.99 0.53
N THR A 59 12.58 -7.66 0.64
CA THR A 59 13.45 -6.92 1.58
C THR A 59 12.70 -6.21 2.70
N ILE A 60 11.38 -6.01 2.56
CA ILE A 60 10.53 -5.18 3.45
C ILE A 60 11.05 -3.73 3.51
N GLU A 61 11.64 -3.25 2.42
CA GLU A 61 12.16 -1.88 2.27
C GLU A 61 11.34 -1.08 1.25
N PRO A 62 11.35 0.26 1.33
CA PRO A 62 10.68 1.12 0.35
C PRO A 62 11.19 0.87 -1.07
N ILE A 63 10.26 0.78 -2.02
CA ILE A 63 10.56 0.42 -3.40
C ILE A 63 10.89 1.67 -4.22
N ARG A 64 11.99 1.63 -4.98
CA ARG A 64 12.41 2.70 -5.91
C ARG A 64 12.13 2.37 -7.36
N ASN A 65 12.17 1.10 -7.72
CA ASN A 65 11.84 0.62 -9.06
C ASN A 65 10.82 -0.52 -8.93
N PRO A 66 9.53 -0.19 -8.77
CA PRO A 66 8.51 -1.20 -8.53
C PRO A 66 8.27 -2.03 -9.77
N VAL A 67 8.21 -3.33 -9.56
CA VAL A 67 7.74 -4.31 -10.53
C VAL A 67 6.79 -5.29 -9.85
N PHE A 68 5.88 -5.85 -10.64
CA PHE A 68 4.93 -6.84 -10.16
C PHE A 68 4.77 -7.95 -11.19
N TYR A 69 4.36 -9.12 -10.72
CA TYR A 69 4.00 -10.22 -11.61
C TYR A 69 2.54 -10.04 -12.07
N PRO A 70 2.27 -9.92 -13.38
CA PRO A 70 0.91 -9.67 -13.87
C PRO A 70 0.00 -10.87 -13.60
N ASN A 71 -1.15 -10.61 -12.99
CA ASN A 71 -2.20 -11.60 -12.79
C ASN A 71 -3.59 -11.00 -13.11
N LYS A 72 -4.65 -11.83 -13.07
CA LYS A 72 -6.02 -11.39 -13.39
C LYS A 72 -6.60 -10.40 -12.38
N GLU A 73 -6.09 -10.38 -11.16
CA GLU A 73 -6.55 -9.52 -10.05
C GLU A 73 -5.85 -8.15 -10.04
N GLY A 74 -4.78 -8.01 -10.82
CA GLY A 74 -3.94 -6.82 -10.93
C GLY A 74 -2.62 -7.00 -10.19
N ILE A 75 -2.23 -5.97 -9.43
CA ILE A 75 -1.08 -6.07 -8.54
C ILE A 75 -1.53 -6.80 -7.27
N THR A 76 -0.79 -7.82 -6.88
CA THR A 76 -0.95 -8.52 -5.60
C THR A 76 0.26 -8.34 -4.71
N VAL A 77 1.44 -8.26 -5.32
CA VAL A 77 2.73 -8.16 -4.63
C VAL A 77 3.63 -7.22 -5.42
N LEU A 78 4.35 -6.35 -4.69
CA LEU A 78 5.33 -5.45 -5.26
C LEU A 78 6.75 -5.90 -4.91
N TYR A 79 7.65 -5.72 -5.88
CA TYR A 79 9.06 -6.03 -5.75
C TYR A 79 9.91 -4.84 -6.17
N GLU A 80 11.08 -4.68 -5.54
CA GLU A 80 12.15 -3.85 -6.07
C GLU A 80 12.85 -4.62 -7.20
N LYS A 81 12.86 -4.05 -8.42
CA LYS A 81 13.38 -4.69 -9.64
C LYS A 81 14.79 -5.27 -9.47
N SER A 82 15.69 -4.52 -8.85
CA SER A 82 17.07 -4.94 -8.61
C SER A 82 17.15 -6.15 -7.68
N LYS A 83 16.34 -6.16 -6.61
CA LYS A 83 16.26 -7.24 -5.62
C LYS A 83 15.59 -8.49 -6.16
N LEU A 84 14.56 -8.32 -6.98
CA LEU A 84 13.97 -9.43 -7.71
C LEU A 84 14.98 -10.07 -8.67
N ASN A 85 15.76 -9.26 -9.39
CA ASN A 85 16.80 -9.78 -10.27
C ASN A 85 17.88 -10.56 -9.49
N GLU A 86 18.34 -10.04 -8.35
CA GLU A 86 19.26 -10.77 -7.46
C GLU A 86 18.65 -12.10 -6.99
N TRP A 87 17.36 -12.09 -6.61
CA TRP A 87 16.63 -13.27 -6.15
C TRP A 87 16.52 -14.36 -7.21
N LEU A 88 16.04 -14.01 -8.40
CA LEU A 88 15.86 -14.96 -9.51
C LEU A 88 17.18 -15.58 -9.98
N ASN A 89 18.29 -14.87 -9.80
CA ASN A 89 19.63 -15.32 -10.17
C ASN A 89 20.39 -16.03 -9.03
N LYS A 90 19.83 -16.11 -7.80
CA LYS A 90 20.50 -16.75 -6.67
C LYS A 90 20.64 -18.26 -6.90
N LYS A 91 21.80 -18.83 -6.50
CA LYS A 91 22.25 -20.20 -6.84
C LYS A 91 21.15 -21.26 -6.65
N GLY A 92 20.81 -21.94 -7.75
CA GLY A 92 19.75 -22.94 -7.85
C GLY A 92 18.92 -22.77 -9.13
N GLY A 93 18.88 -21.56 -9.69
CA GLY A 93 18.37 -21.31 -11.05
C GLY A 93 16.93 -21.76 -11.29
N ILE A 94 16.14 -21.94 -10.23
CA ILE A 94 14.80 -22.49 -10.40
C ILE A 94 13.86 -21.40 -10.96
N GLY A 95 14.28 -20.13 -11.03
CA GLY A 95 13.41 -19.05 -11.51
C GLY A 95 12.10 -19.03 -10.72
N LEU A 96 12.13 -19.42 -9.45
CA LEU A 96 10.93 -19.43 -8.63
C LEU A 96 10.58 -17.98 -8.29
N ASP A 97 9.36 -17.59 -8.64
CA ASP A 97 8.75 -16.38 -8.10
C ASP A 97 8.84 -16.41 -6.56
N PRO A 98 9.17 -15.29 -5.89
CA PRO A 98 9.26 -15.25 -4.43
C PRO A 98 8.00 -15.74 -3.70
N THR A 99 6.84 -15.62 -4.34
CA THR A 99 5.54 -16.10 -3.84
C THR A 99 5.09 -17.43 -4.45
N ALA A 100 5.98 -18.13 -5.15
CA ALA A 100 5.74 -19.41 -5.83
C ALA A 100 4.59 -19.39 -6.86
N LEU A 101 4.23 -18.23 -7.40
CA LEU A 101 3.22 -18.10 -8.45
C LEU A 101 3.67 -18.71 -9.78
N SER A 102 4.98 -18.78 -9.99
CA SER A 102 5.58 -19.40 -11.18
C SER A 102 6.87 -20.14 -10.81
N GLN A 103 7.03 -21.33 -11.40
CA GLN A 103 8.18 -22.21 -11.20
C GLN A 103 9.33 -21.96 -12.18
N LYS A 104 9.20 -20.98 -13.10
CA LYS A 104 10.22 -20.56 -14.08
C LYS A 104 10.10 -19.07 -14.46
N ALA A 105 9.75 -18.23 -13.50
CA ALA A 105 9.70 -16.79 -13.65
C ALA A 105 11.06 -16.21 -14.06
N LYS A 106 11.03 -15.32 -15.04
CA LYS A 106 12.14 -14.46 -15.46
C LYS A 106 11.80 -13.03 -15.13
N LEU A 107 12.81 -12.17 -15.00
CA LEU A 107 12.60 -10.74 -14.74
C LEU A 107 11.72 -10.07 -15.82
N THR A 108 11.81 -10.54 -17.07
CA THR A 108 11.00 -10.05 -18.21
C THR A 108 9.51 -10.30 -18.08
N ASP A 109 9.11 -11.23 -17.20
CA ASP A 109 7.72 -11.56 -16.98
C ASP A 109 7.05 -10.56 -16.03
N TYR A 110 7.82 -9.70 -15.38
CA TYR A 110 7.35 -8.68 -14.44
C TYR A 110 7.23 -7.33 -15.15
N LEU A 111 6.16 -6.61 -14.81
CA LEU A 111 5.84 -5.33 -15.42
C LEU A 111 6.08 -4.19 -14.45
N VAL A 112 6.36 -3.00 -14.99
CA VAL A 112 6.32 -1.76 -14.22
C VAL A 112 4.86 -1.34 -14.09
N PRO A 113 4.37 -1.06 -12.87
CA PRO A 113 2.97 -0.71 -12.68
C PRO A 113 2.68 0.71 -13.17
N THR A 114 1.49 0.91 -13.74
CA THR A 114 0.98 2.25 -14.04
C THR A 114 0.47 2.94 -12.78
N SER A 115 0.34 4.26 -12.83
CA SER A 115 -0.21 5.08 -11.74
C SER A 115 -1.58 4.59 -11.28
N GLU A 116 -2.46 4.26 -12.23
CA GLU A 116 -3.79 3.70 -11.96
C GLU A 116 -3.71 2.32 -11.31
N GLN A 117 -2.85 1.43 -11.78
CA GLN A 117 -2.69 0.10 -11.18
C GLN A 117 -2.20 0.17 -9.74
N LEU A 118 -1.30 1.10 -9.43
CA LEU A 118 -0.83 1.33 -8.05
C LEU A 118 -1.93 1.89 -7.15
N LEU A 119 -2.73 2.84 -7.66
CA LEU A 119 -3.84 3.38 -6.89
C LEU A 119 -4.91 2.33 -6.63
N ASP A 120 -5.30 1.56 -7.64
CA ASP A 120 -6.26 0.46 -7.50
C ASP A 120 -5.76 -0.59 -6.51
N PHE A 121 -4.46 -0.91 -6.54
CA PHE A 121 -3.83 -1.81 -5.57
C PHE A 121 -3.96 -1.28 -4.14
N VAL A 122 -3.71 0.01 -3.90
CA VAL A 122 -3.83 0.64 -2.59
C VAL A 122 -5.29 0.67 -2.13
N VAL A 123 -6.22 1.04 -2.99
CA VAL A 123 -7.67 1.06 -2.71
C VAL A 123 -8.15 -0.33 -2.31
N LYS A 124 -7.79 -1.36 -3.09
CA LYS A 124 -8.17 -2.76 -2.79
C LYS A 124 -7.56 -3.25 -1.48
N SER A 125 -6.27 -2.99 -1.25
CA SER A 125 -5.55 -3.52 -0.09
C SER A 125 -5.93 -2.81 1.22
N SER A 126 -6.22 -1.52 1.17
CA SER A 126 -6.66 -0.73 2.33
C SER A 126 -8.16 -0.78 2.58
N SER A 127 -8.97 -1.18 1.60
CA SER A 127 -10.43 -1.06 1.61
C SER A 127 -10.93 0.38 1.81
N ILE A 128 -10.09 1.38 1.48
CA ILE A 128 -10.43 2.80 1.54
C ILE A 128 -10.81 3.28 0.14
N ALA A 129 -11.86 4.09 0.05
CA ALA A 129 -12.37 4.59 -1.22
C ALA A 129 -11.37 5.52 -1.93
N ARG A 130 -11.44 5.57 -3.27
CA ARG A 130 -10.47 6.26 -4.13
C ARG A 130 -10.37 7.76 -3.83
N GLU A 131 -11.50 8.38 -3.49
CA GLU A 131 -11.60 9.81 -3.16
C GLU A 131 -10.79 10.24 -1.93
N PHE A 132 -10.34 9.30 -1.09
CA PHE A 132 -9.43 9.61 0.00
C PHE A 132 -7.97 9.73 -0.46
N PHE A 133 -7.64 9.27 -1.67
CA PHE A 133 -6.28 9.29 -2.21
C PHE A 133 -6.11 10.30 -3.35
N VAL A 134 -7.15 10.50 -4.15
CA VAL A 134 -7.16 11.43 -5.28
C VAL A 134 -8.30 12.42 -5.10
N ASP A 135 -7.93 13.67 -4.94
CA ASP A 135 -8.87 14.77 -4.73
C ASP A 135 -9.35 15.29 -6.09
N GLN A 136 -10.57 15.84 -6.14
CA GLN A 136 -10.95 16.70 -7.26
C GLN A 136 -10.45 18.11 -6.99
N TYR A 137 -9.82 18.71 -7.99
CA TYR A 137 -9.40 20.09 -7.85
C TYR A 137 -10.63 20.98 -7.73
N HIS A 138 -10.74 21.67 -6.59
CA HIS A 138 -11.68 22.75 -6.40
C HIS A 138 -10.88 24.03 -6.27
N ASP A 139 -11.22 25.05 -7.07
CA ASP A 139 -10.64 26.38 -6.91
C ASP A 139 -10.86 26.81 -5.45
N PHE A 140 -9.79 26.79 -4.66
CA PHE A 140 -9.81 27.39 -3.34
C PHE A 140 -9.85 28.89 -3.58
N LYS A 141 -11.06 29.46 -3.69
CA LYS A 141 -11.24 30.88 -3.45
C LYS A 141 -10.95 31.05 -1.98
N PRO A 142 -9.84 31.68 -1.55
CA PRO A 142 -9.77 32.12 -0.17
C PRO A 142 -11.02 32.97 0.04
N GLU A 143 -11.87 32.59 1.00
CA GLU A 143 -12.82 33.54 1.53
C GLU A 143 -11.98 34.75 1.88
N GLU A 144 -12.25 35.88 1.22
CA GLU A 144 -11.83 37.17 1.73
C GLU A 144 -12.31 37.15 3.17
N THR A 145 -11.40 36.90 4.11
CA THR A 145 -11.62 37.14 5.53
C THR A 145 -12.21 38.52 5.55
N GLN A 146 -13.53 38.59 5.78
CA GLN A 146 -14.21 39.85 5.96
C GLN A 146 -13.34 40.58 6.97
N SER A 147 -12.74 41.68 6.50
CA SER A 147 -12.08 42.65 7.34
C SER A 147 -13.03 42.86 8.51
N VAL A 148 -12.74 42.21 9.64
CA VAL A 148 -13.40 42.47 10.89
C VAL A 148 -12.97 43.89 11.16
N LYS A 149 -13.84 44.84 10.80
CA LYS A 149 -13.72 46.23 11.18
C LYS A 149 -13.49 46.20 12.69
N GLU A 150 -12.26 46.46 13.09
CA GLU A 150 -11.90 46.79 14.47
C GLU A 150 -12.90 47.81 14.98
N PRO A 151 -13.67 47.51 16.05
CA PRO A 151 -14.19 48.56 16.88
C PRO A 151 -13.01 49.05 17.71
N LEU A 152 -12.38 50.13 17.25
CA LEU A 152 -11.58 51.01 18.10
C LEU A 152 -12.43 51.38 19.31
N LEU A 153 -11.99 51.04 20.53
CA LEU A 153 -12.28 51.74 21.80
C LEU A 153 -11.54 51.05 22.97
N PRO A 154 -11.31 51.75 24.11
CA PRO A 154 -10.02 52.34 24.45
C PRO A 154 -9.30 51.64 25.61
N ASN A 155 -8.04 52.05 25.81
CA ASN A 155 -7.13 51.72 26.90
C ASN A 155 -7.79 51.31 28.22
N SER A 156 -7.42 50.13 28.73
CA SER A 156 -7.25 49.95 30.16
C SER A 156 -6.00 49.10 30.41
N ASP A 157 -5.00 49.76 30.98
CA ASP A 157 -3.83 49.14 31.58
C ASP A 157 -4.26 48.19 32.69
N LEU A 158 -3.83 46.94 32.62
CA LEU A 158 -3.54 46.17 33.81
C LEU A 158 -2.56 45.04 33.47
N GLU A 159 -1.30 45.32 33.81
CA GLU A 159 -0.26 44.33 34.01
C GLU A 159 -0.77 43.08 34.75
N LYS A 160 -0.36 41.90 34.29
CA LYS A 160 0.44 40.96 35.12
C LYS A 160 0.74 39.62 34.41
N ARG A 161 2.04 39.29 34.43
CA ARG A 161 2.66 37.94 34.50
C ARG A 161 2.58 37.09 33.21
N SER A 162 3.61 37.10 32.37
CA SER A 162 4.92 36.41 32.47
C SER A 162 4.87 34.88 32.50
N SER A 163 5.44 34.30 31.43
CA SER A 163 6.32 33.13 31.38
C SER A 163 5.82 31.78 31.91
N HIS A 164 5.69 30.78 31.02
CA HIS A 164 6.74 29.74 30.90
C HIS A 164 6.61 28.95 29.59
N VAL A 165 7.72 28.91 28.85
CA VAL A 165 7.95 28.03 27.70
C VAL A 165 8.88 26.91 28.20
N GLU A 166 8.45 25.65 28.12
CA GLU A 166 9.34 24.48 28.24
C GLU A 166 8.88 23.41 27.22
N ARG A 167 9.55 23.33 26.08
CA ARG A 167 10.66 22.39 25.76
C ARG A 167 10.24 20.92 25.62
N ILE A 168 10.12 20.54 24.35
CA ILE A 168 10.18 19.18 23.82
C ILE A 168 11.49 18.50 24.23
N THR A 169 11.44 17.23 24.64
CA THR A 169 12.51 16.27 24.33
C THR A 169 11.95 14.88 23.97
N PRO A 170 12.63 14.13 23.07
CA PRO A 170 12.13 12.90 22.46
C PRO A 170 12.75 11.64 23.09
N LYS A 171 12.14 10.47 22.84
CA LYS A 171 12.74 9.14 22.56
C LYS A 171 11.87 8.01 23.12
N ARG A 172 11.52 7.04 22.26
CA ARG A 172 12.05 5.66 22.37
C ARG A 172 11.61 4.79 21.20
N SER A 173 12.61 4.38 20.43
CA SER A 173 12.61 3.21 19.56
C SER A 173 12.48 1.93 20.41
N ARG A 174 11.64 0.99 19.98
CA ARG A 174 11.84 -0.46 20.17
C ARG A 174 11.33 -1.20 18.94
N ALA A 175 12.27 -1.79 18.23
CA ALA A 175 12.01 -2.82 17.24
C ALA A 175 11.77 -4.19 17.90
N ALA A 176 11.12 -5.04 17.12
CA ALA A 176 11.17 -6.51 17.08
C ALA A 176 10.11 -7.31 17.87
N LEU A 177 9.64 -8.35 17.16
CA LEU A 177 8.85 -9.54 17.54
C LEU A 177 7.34 -9.40 17.26
N LEU A 178 6.66 -10.21 16.41
CA LEU A 178 6.94 -11.52 15.82
C LEU A 178 6.05 -11.76 14.57
N PHE A 179 6.64 -12.38 13.54
CA PHE A 179 5.91 -13.11 12.50
C PHE A 179 5.18 -14.30 13.12
N ARG A 180 3.84 -14.29 13.06
CA ARG A 180 2.92 -15.44 12.87
C ARG A 180 1.51 -14.95 13.13
N SER A 181 0.70 -14.77 12.09
CA SER A 181 -0.77 -15.04 12.06
C SER A 181 -1.39 -14.46 10.78
N ILE A 182 -1.25 -15.16 9.64
CA ILE A 182 -2.20 -15.03 8.51
C ILE A 182 -2.60 -16.42 7.99
N PHE A 183 -2.74 -17.39 8.89
CA PHE A 183 -3.47 -18.61 8.61
C PHE A 183 -4.26 -18.98 9.85
N CYS A 184 -5.56 -18.63 9.86
CA CYS A 184 -6.64 -19.36 10.52
C CYS A 184 -7.97 -18.60 10.32
N CYS A 185 -8.65 -18.87 9.20
CA CYS A 185 -10.11 -18.76 9.09
C CYS A 185 -10.62 -19.72 8.00
N ILE A 186 -10.38 -21.03 8.21
CA ILE A 186 -11.35 -22.05 7.78
C ILE A 186 -11.54 -22.93 9.00
N SER A 187 -12.61 -22.67 9.76
CA SER A 187 -13.03 -23.58 10.83
C SER A 187 -13.72 -24.80 10.22
N PRO A 188 -13.54 -25.99 10.83
CA PRO A 188 -14.15 -27.24 10.40
C PRO A 188 -15.55 -27.42 11.00
N ASN A 189 -16.51 -27.87 10.20
CA ASN A 189 -17.72 -28.58 10.63
C ASN A 189 -18.12 -29.48 9.43
N SER A 190 -17.83 -30.78 9.49
CA SER A 190 -18.65 -31.82 10.11
C SER A 190 -19.87 -32.19 9.26
N GLU A 191 -19.75 -33.28 8.50
CA GLU A 191 -20.85 -34.23 8.37
C GLU A 191 -20.26 -35.64 8.27
N GLN A 192 -20.33 -36.34 9.40
CA GLN A 192 -20.32 -37.79 9.44
C GLN A 192 -21.61 -38.28 8.80
N THR A 193 -21.52 -39.18 7.83
CA THR A 193 -22.52 -40.25 7.73
C THR A 193 -21.76 -41.56 7.77
N LYS A 194 -21.92 -42.26 8.90
CA LYS A 194 -21.56 -43.67 9.07
C LYS A 194 -22.56 -44.49 8.28
N GLU A 195 -22.09 -45.41 7.45
CA GLU A 195 -22.73 -46.72 7.37
C GLU A 195 -21.67 -47.81 7.28
N LYS A 196 -21.98 -48.92 7.96
CA LYS A 196 -21.08 -49.93 8.49
C LYS A 196 -20.61 -50.92 7.42
N GLU A 197 -19.35 -51.29 7.54
CA GLU A 197 -18.66 -52.56 7.15
C GLU A 197 -19.51 -53.85 7.38
N PRO A 198 -19.14 -55.09 6.92
CA PRO A 198 -17.77 -55.58 6.71
C PRO A 198 -17.50 -56.73 5.67
N HIS A 199 -16.21 -57.09 5.56
CA HIS A 199 -15.62 -58.41 5.21
C HIS A 199 -15.79 -58.93 3.75
N ALA A 200 -14.83 -59.60 3.10
CA ALA A 200 -13.72 -60.42 3.56
C ALA A 200 -12.61 -60.51 2.47
N HIS A 201 -11.34 -60.56 2.90
CA HIS A 201 -10.31 -61.28 2.14
C HIS A 201 -10.56 -62.78 2.25
N PRO A 202 -10.20 -63.56 1.22
CA PRO A 202 -8.99 -64.37 1.40
C PRO A 202 -8.13 -64.48 0.12
N ARG A 203 -6.80 -64.48 0.32
CA ARG A 203 -5.87 -65.25 -0.54
C ARG A 203 -5.90 -66.72 -0.04
N PRO A 204 -5.62 -67.73 -0.88
CA PRO A 204 -4.23 -68.10 -1.18
C PRO A 204 -3.95 -68.60 -2.61
N ASN A 205 -2.65 -68.66 -2.90
CA ASN A 205 -1.89 -69.24 -4.02
C ASN A 205 -2.50 -70.49 -4.70
N TYR A 206 -2.22 -70.69 -5.99
CA TYR A 206 -1.57 -71.89 -6.57
C TYR A 206 -1.28 -71.67 -8.08
N PHE A 207 0.00 -71.74 -8.49
CA PHE A 207 0.46 -72.26 -9.81
C PHE A 207 0.19 -73.80 -9.83
N PRO A 208 0.13 -74.55 -10.96
CA PRO A 208 0.89 -74.46 -12.24
C PRO A 208 -0.03 -74.68 -13.47
N GLN A 209 0.34 -74.86 -14.75
CA GLN A 209 1.54 -75.27 -15.50
C GLN A 209 1.63 -74.44 -16.80
#